data_AF-A0A6L7QMK7-F1
#
_entry.id   AF-A0A6L7QMK7-F1
#
_cell.length_a   1.000
_cell.length_b   1.000
_cell.length_c   1.000
_cell.angle_alpha   90.00
_cell.angle_beta   90.00
_cell.angle_gamma   90.00
#
_symmetry.space_group_name_H-M   'P 1'
#
loop_
_entity.id
_entity.type
_entity.pdbx_description
1 polymer ?
#
loop_
_entity_poly.entity_id
_entity_poly.type
_entity_poly.pdbx_seq_one_letter_code
_entity_poly.pdbx_strand_id
1 'polypeptide(L)'
;IALYWPTLKLVLAGDLVVGAPLGRITLLPDAKLADPPQAALGLRKLLQLDFDALLMGDGHSVLHDARRLLLECLEERTDIYINKINVEDIPWTSGGGPAGYRWEIKDIDPLIGGQHLGYCLFRLSAGQSICPQHFHHFEEEMFYILEGTCTLISPRGSVAVERGDFIAFPPGPRSAHKFTNQGQQPCVLLALSNVLTHDLAQYPNSDKINIRSLDRQGIFRRADAVDYWSGETD
;
A
#
# COMPACT_ATOMS: atom_id res chain seq x y z
N ILE A 1 -19.82 -6.51 -11.14
CA ILE A 1 -18.50 -6.57 -11.82
C ILE A 1 -17.93 -5.16 -11.81
N ALA A 2 -16.60 -5.01 -11.69
CA ALA A 2 -15.93 -3.72 -11.87
C ALA A 2 -14.72 -3.90 -12.79
N LEU A 3 -14.45 -2.92 -13.64
CA LEU A 3 -13.27 -2.87 -14.51
C LEU A 3 -12.41 -1.66 -14.11
N TYR A 4 -11.10 -1.83 -14.04
CA TYR A 4 -10.16 -0.79 -13.65
C TYR A 4 -9.24 -0.40 -14.82
N TRP A 5 -9.15 0.89 -15.09
CA TRP A 5 -8.21 1.51 -16.03
C TRP A 5 -7.17 2.33 -15.24
N PRO A 6 -5.97 1.76 -14.96
CA PRO A 6 -4.97 2.41 -14.12
C PRO A 6 -4.45 3.73 -14.70
N THR A 7 -4.23 3.78 -16.01
CA THR A 7 -3.71 4.97 -16.70
C THR A 7 -4.64 6.18 -16.62
N LEU A 8 -5.95 5.94 -16.48
CA LEU A 8 -6.97 6.97 -16.35
C LEU A 8 -7.43 7.14 -14.90
N LYS A 9 -6.91 6.35 -13.96
CA LYS A 9 -7.40 6.28 -12.58
C LYS A 9 -8.93 6.13 -12.52
N LEU A 10 -9.46 5.24 -13.34
CA LEU A 10 -10.90 5.12 -13.57
C LEU A 10 -11.40 3.71 -13.29
N VAL A 11 -12.52 3.60 -12.58
CA VAL A 11 -13.26 2.36 -12.38
C VAL A 11 -14.61 2.45 -13.09
N LEU A 12 -14.96 1.44 -13.86
CA LEU A 12 -16.34 1.21 -14.31
C LEU A 12 -16.99 0.21 -13.34
N ALA A 13 -17.97 0.65 -12.56
CA ALA A 13 -18.72 -0.17 -11.63
C ALA A 13 -20.06 -0.61 -12.22
N GLY A 14 -20.42 -1.87 -11.98
CA GLY A 14 -21.76 -2.36 -12.23
C GLY A 14 -22.78 -1.87 -11.19
N ASP A 15 -24.00 -2.38 -11.30
CA ASP A 15 -25.24 -1.84 -10.72
C ASP A 15 -25.28 -1.76 -9.18
N LEU A 16 -24.32 -2.37 -8.47
CA LEU A 16 -24.26 -2.27 -7.01
C LEU A 16 -24.00 -0.84 -6.54
N VAL A 17 -23.28 -0.05 -7.34
CA VAL A 17 -22.95 1.35 -7.04
C VAL A 17 -23.81 2.25 -7.93
N VAL A 18 -24.54 3.18 -7.32
CA VAL A 18 -25.51 4.06 -7.98
C VAL A 18 -25.17 5.52 -7.70
N GLY A 19 -25.12 6.33 -8.75
CA GLY A 19 -24.82 7.75 -8.66
C GLY A 19 -26.06 8.60 -8.41
N ALA A 20 -26.58 8.64 -7.19
CA ALA A 20 -27.77 9.43 -6.86
C ALA A 20 -27.77 9.86 -5.39
N PRO A 21 -28.06 11.13 -5.05
CA PRO A 21 -28.22 12.29 -5.94
C PRO A 21 -26.90 12.70 -6.63
N LEU A 22 -26.93 13.70 -7.52
CA LEU A 22 -25.75 14.20 -8.22
C LEU A 22 -24.60 14.50 -7.24
N GLY A 23 -23.41 13.97 -7.53
CA GLY A 23 -22.22 14.14 -6.69
C GLY A 23 -22.15 13.22 -5.47
N ARG A 24 -23.06 12.24 -5.34
CA ARG A 24 -23.01 11.20 -4.31
C ARG A 24 -22.98 9.80 -4.91
N ILE A 25 -22.38 8.89 -4.14
CA ILE A 25 -22.44 7.45 -4.37
C ILE A 25 -23.42 6.87 -3.35
N THR A 26 -24.30 6.01 -3.84
CA THR A 26 -25.21 5.17 -3.04
C THR A 26 -25.11 3.73 -3.50
N LEU A 27 -25.76 2.81 -2.77
CA LEU A 27 -25.81 1.41 -3.14
C LEU A 27 -27.16 1.02 -3.72
N LEU A 28 -27.17 -0.04 -4.51
CA LEU A 28 -28.40 -0.70 -4.94
C LEU A 28 -29.28 -1.02 -3.72
N PRO A 29 -30.61 -0.80 -3.77
CA PRO A 29 -31.48 -1.06 -2.63
C PRO A 29 -31.37 -2.50 -2.10
N ASP A 30 -31.27 -2.65 -0.77
CA ASP A 30 -31.09 -3.94 -0.08
C ASP A 30 -32.12 -5.00 -0.52
N ALA A 31 -33.36 -4.60 -0.80
CA ALA A 31 -34.41 -5.50 -1.28
C ALA A 31 -34.10 -6.20 -2.62
N LYS A 32 -33.10 -5.71 -3.37
CA LYS A 32 -32.62 -6.30 -4.62
C LYS A 32 -31.38 -7.20 -4.44
N LEU A 33 -30.84 -7.29 -3.23
CA LEU A 33 -29.61 -8.01 -2.92
C LEU A 33 -29.92 -9.27 -2.11
N ALA A 34 -29.25 -10.38 -2.44
CA ALA A 34 -29.36 -11.61 -1.66
C ALA A 34 -28.72 -11.48 -0.27
N ASP A 35 -27.60 -10.76 -0.20
CA ASP A 35 -26.86 -10.44 1.03
C ASP A 35 -26.33 -9.01 0.93
N PRO A 36 -27.11 -8.00 1.37
CA PRO A 36 -26.71 -6.60 1.29
C PRO A 36 -25.41 -6.27 2.07
N PRO A 37 -25.22 -6.74 3.32
CA PRO A 37 -23.96 -6.57 4.04
C PRO A 37 -22.76 -7.07 3.25
N GLN A 38 -22.82 -8.30 2.74
CA GLN A 38 -21.69 -8.89 2.02
C GLN A 38 -21.40 -8.19 0.69
N ALA A 39 -22.45 -7.75 -0.01
CA ALA A 39 -22.31 -6.97 -1.23
C ALA A 39 -21.57 -5.64 -0.95
N ALA A 40 -21.99 -4.89 0.07
CA ALA A 40 -21.34 -3.64 0.47
C ALA A 40 -19.88 -3.87 0.90
N LEU A 41 -19.62 -4.90 1.72
CA LEU A 41 -18.27 -5.26 2.14
C LEU A 41 -17.35 -5.64 0.97
N GLY A 42 -17.92 -6.19 -0.11
CA GLY A 42 -17.19 -6.52 -1.34
C GLY A 42 -16.64 -5.30 -2.08
N LEU A 43 -17.27 -4.12 -1.92
CA LEU A 43 -16.81 -2.88 -2.56
C LEU A 43 -15.51 -2.33 -1.96
N ARG A 44 -15.11 -2.78 -0.76
CA ARG A 44 -13.80 -2.45 -0.18
C ARG A 44 -12.62 -2.84 -1.06
N LYS A 45 -12.79 -3.87 -1.88
CA LYS A 45 -11.78 -4.28 -2.87
C LYS A 45 -11.46 -3.16 -3.86
N LEU A 46 -12.42 -2.28 -4.15
CA LEU A 46 -12.18 -1.13 -5.01
C LEU A 46 -11.30 -0.09 -4.32
N LEU A 47 -11.36 0.04 -2.99
CA LEU A 47 -10.53 0.99 -2.23
C LEU A 47 -9.03 0.68 -2.30
N GLN A 48 -8.63 -0.54 -2.70
CA GLN A 48 -7.23 -0.87 -3.01
C GLN A 48 -6.72 -0.26 -4.31
N LEU A 49 -7.61 0.17 -5.20
CA LEU A 49 -7.26 0.74 -6.48
C LEU A 49 -6.94 2.23 -6.33
N ASP A 50 -5.97 2.72 -7.10
CA ASP A 50 -5.72 4.16 -7.25
C ASP A 50 -6.65 4.70 -8.34
N PHE A 51 -7.85 5.14 -7.93
CA PHE A 51 -8.86 5.71 -8.81
C PHE A 51 -9.41 7.03 -8.27
N ASP A 52 -9.71 7.95 -9.19
CA ASP A 52 -10.32 9.26 -8.93
C ASP A 52 -11.72 9.36 -9.56
N ALA A 53 -11.95 8.60 -10.63
CA ALA A 53 -13.23 8.54 -11.34
C ALA A 53 -13.91 7.17 -11.20
N LEU A 54 -15.23 7.19 -11.03
CA LEU A 54 -16.11 6.02 -10.96
C LEU A 54 -17.30 6.20 -11.90
N LEU A 55 -17.27 5.47 -13.02
CA LEU A 55 -18.38 5.37 -13.95
C LEU A 55 -19.38 4.34 -13.44
N MET A 56 -20.65 4.73 -13.32
CA MET A 56 -21.72 3.89 -12.80
C MET A 56 -22.75 3.62 -13.90
N GLY A 57 -23.28 2.40 -13.94
CA GLY A 57 -24.33 2.02 -14.90
C GLY A 57 -25.65 2.75 -14.66
N ASP A 58 -25.96 3.06 -13.40
CA ASP A 58 -27.16 3.77 -12.96
C ASP A 58 -26.81 5.12 -12.30
N GLY A 59 -27.60 6.15 -12.64
CA GLY A 59 -27.45 7.50 -12.09
C GLY A 59 -26.32 8.31 -12.73
N HIS A 60 -25.66 9.16 -11.95
CA HIS A 60 -24.62 10.08 -12.39
C HIS A 60 -23.23 9.58 -12.03
N SER A 61 -22.36 9.40 -13.04
CA SER A 61 -20.96 9.06 -12.82
C SER A 61 -20.21 10.18 -12.06
N VAL A 62 -19.24 9.77 -11.25
CA VAL A 62 -18.36 10.67 -10.50
C VAL A 62 -17.00 10.72 -11.19
N LEU A 63 -16.49 11.91 -11.46
CA LEU A 63 -15.24 12.09 -12.22
C LEU A 63 -14.04 12.49 -11.36
N HIS A 64 -14.27 12.87 -10.10
CA HIS A 64 -13.25 13.28 -9.13
C HIS A 64 -13.66 12.82 -7.73
N ASP A 65 -12.68 12.58 -6.86
CA ASP A 65 -12.86 12.15 -5.48
C ASP A 65 -13.66 10.84 -5.30
N ALA A 66 -13.80 10.04 -6.36
CA ALA A 66 -14.71 8.90 -6.33
C ALA A 66 -14.34 7.87 -5.25
N ARG A 67 -13.04 7.69 -4.98
CA ARG A 67 -12.57 6.81 -3.91
C ARG A 67 -13.00 7.28 -2.52
N ARG A 68 -12.91 8.59 -2.25
CA ARG A 68 -13.39 9.19 -0.99
C ARG A 68 -14.90 9.04 -0.86
N LEU A 69 -15.65 9.39 -1.91
CA LEU A 69 -17.11 9.28 -1.90
C LEU A 69 -17.59 7.84 -1.75
N LEU A 70 -16.87 6.85 -2.29
CA LEU A 70 -17.18 5.44 -2.09
C LEU A 70 -16.97 5.02 -0.63
N LEU A 71 -15.87 5.46 -0.01
CA LEU A 71 -15.61 5.20 1.41
C LEU A 71 -16.71 5.82 2.29
N GLU A 72 -17.05 7.08 2.06
CA GLU A 72 -18.14 7.77 2.79
C GLU A 72 -19.47 7.03 2.65
N CYS A 73 -19.84 6.60 1.45
CA CYS A 73 -21.04 5.81 1.21
C CYS A 73 -21.05 4.49 2.02
N LEU A 74 -19.91 3.82 2.13
CA LEU A 74 -19.79 2.59 2.89
C LEU A 74 -19.81 2.83 4.41
N GLU A 75 -19.27 3.95 4.88
CA GLU A 75 -19.29 4.38 6.28
C GLU A 75 -20.68 4.80 6.77
N GLU A 76 -21.56 5.26 5.87
CA GLU A 76 -22.96 5.57 6.18
C GLU A 76 -23.79 4.31 6.56
N ARG A 77 -23.33 3.09 6.23
CA ARG A 77 -24.02 1.86 6.62
C ARG A 77 -23.76 1.50 8.08
N THR A 78 -24.84 1.30 8.84
CA THR A 78 -24.79 1.00 10.29
C THR A 78 -24.85 -0.49 10.64
N ASP A 79 -25.21 -1.33 9.69
CA ASP A 79 -25.33 -2.79 9.82
C ASP A 79 -24.02 -3.54 9.50
N ILE A 80 -23.01 -2.82 9.00
CA ILE A 80 -21.67 -3.34 8.75
C ILE A 80 -20.61 -2.49 9.45
N TYR A 81 -19.47 -3.10 9.76
CA TYR A 81 -18.29 -2.36 10.24
C TYR A 81 -17.22 -2.37 9.16
N ILE A 82 -17.20 -1.31 8.35
CA ILE A 82 -16.40 -1.25 7.11
C ILE A 82 -14.90 -1.33 7.38
N ASN A 83 -14.44 -0.77 8.50
CA ASN A 83 -13.02 -0.73 8.87
C ASN A 83 -12.50 -2.04 9.51
N LYS A 84 -13.25 -3.15 9.42
CA LYS A 84 -12.87 -4.46 9.97
C LYS A 84 -12.82 -5.55 8.91
N ILE A 85 -11.71 -6.27 8.87
CA ILE A 85 -11.49 -7.47 8.06
C ILE A 85 -10.96 -8.61 8.93
N ASN A 86 -11.02 -9.84 8.41
CA ASN A 86 -10.14 -10.92 8.86
C ASN A 86 -9.05 -11.10 7.79
N VAL A 87 -7.79 -11.17 8.22
CA VAL A 87 -6.65 -11.35 7.28
C VAL A 87 -6.71 -12.68 6.55
N GLU A 88 -7.35 -13.71 7.11
CA GLU A 88 -7.55 -15.01 6.45
C GLU A 88 -8.47 -14.94 5.23
N ASP A 89 -9.35 -13.93 5.18
CA ASP A 89 -10.28 -13.72 4.05
C ASP A 89 -9.60 -12.99 2.87
N ILE A 90 -8.35 -12.53 3.06
CA ILE A 90 -7.58 -11.81 2.04
C ILE A 90 -6.62 -12.80 1.36
N PRO A 91 -6.67 -12.94 0.03
CA PRO A 91 -5.69 -13.74 -0.69
C PRO A 91 -4.31 -13.07 -0.65
N TRP A 92 -3.26 -13.88 -0.60
CA TRP A 92 -1.90 -13.42 -0.85
C TRP A 92 -1.75 -13.03 -2.32
N THR A 93 -1.10 -11.90 -2.58
CA THR A 93 -0.72 -11.48 -3.94
C THR A 93 0.80 -11.51 -4.07
N SER A 94 1.31 -12.20 -5.09
CA SER A 94 2.74 -12.24 -5.38
C SER A 94 3.22 -10.95 -6.04
N GLY A 95 4.42 -10.50 -5.66
CA GLY A 95 5.06 -9.32 -6.21
C GLY A 95 6.58 -9.35 -6.13
N GLY A 96 7.18 -8.17 -6.24
CA GLY A 96 8.62 -7.96 -6.11
C GLY A 96 9.40 -7.87 -7.43
N GLY A 97 10.72 -7.89 -7.32
CA GLY A 97 11.68 -7.58 -8.38
C GLY A 97 12.53 -8.78 -8.81
N PRO A 98 13.82 -8.62 -9.14
CA PRO A 98 14.67 -9.72 -9.60
C PRO A 98 14.79 -10.87 -8.58
N ALA A 99 15.43 -11.97 -8.97
CA ALA A 99 15.69 -13.10 -8.07
C ALA A 99 16.29 -12.64 -6.72
N GLY A 100 15.74 -13.14 -5.61
CA GLY A 100 16.08 -12.71 -4.26
C GLY A 100 15.23 -11.56 -3.72
N TYR A 101 14.32 -11.01 -4.53
CA TYR A 101 13.38 -9.95 -4.16
C TYR A 101 11.94 -10.29 -4.56
N ARG A 102 11.52 -11.54 -4.38
CA ARG A 102 10.12 -11.97 -4.56
C ARG A 102 9.42 -12.06 -3.21
N TRP A 103 8.21 -11.57 -3.12
CA TRP A 103 7.44 -11.59 -1.88
C TRP A 103 5.96 -11.78 -2.20
N GLU A 104 5.19 -12.08 -1.16
CA GLU A 104 3.73 -12.01 -1.22
C GLU A 104 3.24 -10.96 -0.24
N ILE A 105 2.14 -10.29 -0.57
CA ILE A 105 1.60 -9.18 0.22
C ILE A 105 0.10 -9.33 0.46
N LYS A 106 -0.36 -8.81 1.61
CA LYS A 106 -1.74 -8.43 1.88
C LYS A 106 -1.77 -6.95 2.22
N ASP A 107 -2.26 -6.11 1.30
CA ASP A 107 -2.46 -4.68 1.56
C ASP A 107 -3.74 -4.48 2.36
N ILE A 108 -3.60 -4.04 3.61
CA ILE A 108 -4.71 -3.99 4.57
C ILE A 108 -5.28 -2.59 4.66
N ASP A 109 -4.45 -1.56 4.80
CA ASP A 109 -4.92 -0.19 5.01
C ASP A 109 -5.92 0.28 3.95
N PRO A 110 -5.76 0.02 2.63
CA PRO A 110 -6.72 0.54 1.67
C PRO A 110 -8.07 -0.16 1.79
N LEU A 111 -8.09 -1.45 2.19
CA LEU A 111 -9.33 -2.22 2.34
C LEU A 111 -10.20 -1.72 3.50
N ILE A 112 -9.60 -1.12 4.52
CA ILE A 112 -10.30 -0.68 5.72
C ILE A 112 -10.33 0.85 5.86
N GLY A 113 -9.99 1.59 4.82
CA GLY A 113 -10.07 3.05 4.80
C GLY A 113 -8.95 3.75 5.57
N GLY A 114 -7.78 3.12 5.73
CA GLY A 114 -6.59 3.78 6.25
C GLY A 114 -6.18 4.97 5.37
N GLN A 115 -5.81 6.09 5.99
CA GLN A 115 -5.48 7.35 5.29
C GLN A 115 -4.10 7.90 5.64
N HIS A 116 -3.69 7.78 6.90
CA HIS A 116 -2.44 8.39 7.39
C HIS A 116 -1.39 7.35 7.81
N LEU A 117 -1.80 6.08 7.90
CA LEU A 117 -0.95 4.96 8.20
C LEU A 117 -1.13 3.94 7.08
N GLY A 118 0.00 3.45 6.58
CA GLY A 118 0.08 2.32 5.67
C GLY A 118 0.39 1.07 6.49
N TYR A 119 -0.29 -0.02 6.23
CA TYR A 119 -0.02 -1.28 6.90
C TYR A 119 -0.41 -2.48 6.05
N CYS A 120 0.53 -3.40 5.94
CA CYS A 120 0.40 -4.59 5.12
C CYS A 120 1.11 -5.78 5.78
N LEU A 121 0.77 -6.99 5.34
CA LEU A 121 1.55 -8.18 5.69
C LEU A 121 2.43 -8.56 4.51
N PHE A 122 3.71 -8.74 4.76
CA PHE A 122 4.62 -9.39 3.84
C PHE A 122 4.84 -10.85 4.22
N ARG A 123 4.91 -11.73 3.23
CA ARG A 123 5.41 -13.09 3.36
C ARG A 123 6.66 -13.27 2.50
N LEU A 124 7.75 -13.68 3.14
CA LEU A 124 9.04 -13.95 2.50
C LEU A 124 9.31 -15.44 2.46
N SER A 125 9.45 -15.98 1.25
CA SER A 125 9.99 -17.33 1.02
C SER A 125 11.51 -17.37 1.24
N ALA A 126 12.07 -18.58 1.36
CA ALA A 126 13.49 -18.80 1.51
C ALA A 126 14.33 -18.07 0.44
N GLY A 127 15.39 -17.40 0.87
CA GLY A 127 16.30 -16.61 0.02
C GLY A 127 15.74 -15.27 -0.46
N GLN A 128 14.52 -14.89 -0.09
CA GLN A 128 13.89 -13.67 -0.58
C GLN A 128 13.97 -12.50 0.40
N SER A 129 13.85 -11.28 -0.15
CA SER A 129 13.85 -10.01 0.56
C SER A 129 12.68 -9.12 0.09
N ILE A 130 12.23 -8.20 0.94
CA ILE A 130 11.17 -7.24 0.58
C ILE A 130 11.70 -6.25 -0.46
N CYS A 131 12.78 -5.56 -0.12
CA CYS A 131 13.37 -4.47 -0.91
C CYS A 131 14.89 -4.38 -0.64
N PRO A 132 15.64 -3.60 -1.45
CA PRO A 132 17.03 -3.30 -1.15
C PRO A 132 17.17 -2.54 0.17
N GLN A 133 18.37 -2.58 0.76
CA GLN A 133 18.62 -1.85 2.00
C GLN A 133 18.45 -0.36 1.79
N HIS A 134 17.64 0.27 2.65
CA HIS A 134 17.28 1.67 2.54
C HIS A 134 16.95 2.28 3.90
N PHE A 135 16.91 3.61 3.95
CA PHE A 135 16.34 4.37 5.06
C PHE A 135 15.56 5.56 4.53
N HIS A 136 14.54 5.95 5.29
CA HIS A 136 13.69 7.11 5.03
C HIS A 136 14.23 8.35 5.75
N HIS A 137 14.00 9.54 5.18
CA HIS A 137 14.35 10.82 5.80
C HIS A 137 13.18 11.45 6.55
N PHE A 138 11.94 11.09 6.21
CA PHE A 138 10.75 11.64 6.85
C PHE A 138 9.79 10.57 7.35
N GLU A 139 9.57 9.51 6.57
CA GLU A 139 8.73 8.38 7.00
C GLU A 139 9.43 7.57 8.09
N GLU A 140 8.64 7.13 9.07
CA GLU A 140 9.02 6.18 10.10
C GLU A 140 8.34 4.86 9.81
N GLU A 141 9.11 3.77 9.84
CA GLU A 141 8.58 2.43 9.66
C GLU A 141 8.71 1.61 10.93
N MET A 142 7.82 0.64 11.09
CA MET A 142 7.86 -0.36 12.14
C MET A 142 7.48 -1.72 11.55
N PHE A 143 8.20 -2.76 11.96
CA PHE A 143 7.91 -4.13 11.61
C PHE A 143 7.64 -4.96 12.86
N TYR A 144 6.67 -5.85 12.75
CA TYR A 144 6.39 -6.87 13.75
C TYR A 144 6.39 -8.25 13.12
N ILE A 145 7.17 -9.18 13.67
CA ILE A 145 7.26 -10.54 13.13
C ILE A 145 6.09 -11.37 13.66
N LEU A 146 5.24 -11.82 12.73
CA LEU A 146 4.05 -12.62 13.05
C LEU A 146 4.38 -14.11 13.09
N GLU A 147 5.19 -14.58 12.14
CA GLU A 147 5.50 -16.00 11.95
C GLU A 147 6.91 -16.20 11.39
N GLY A 148 7.54 -17.30 11.80
CA GLY A 148 8.86 -17.70 11.31
C GLY A 148 10.01 -16.82 11.82
N THR A 149 11.11 -16.88 11.09
CA THR A 149 12.36 -16.17 11.40
C THR A 149 12.93 -15.61 10.10
N CYS A 150 13.48 -14.41 10.13
CA CYS A 150 14.28 -13.88 9.03
C CYS A 150 15.48 -13.09 9.57
N THR A 151 16.34 -12.63 8.67
CA THR A 151 17.54 -11.86 9.01
C THR A 151 17.28 -10.39 8.71
N LEU A 152 17.38 -9.55 9.74
CA LEU A 152 17.45 -8.10 9.62
C LEU A 152 18.90 -7.69 9.37
N ILE A 153 19.15 -7.03 8.24
CA ILE A 153 20.45 -6.50 7.84
C ILE A 153 20.42 -4.98 8.05
N SER A 154 21.35 -4.47 8.87
CA SER A 154 21.45 -3.05 9.21
C SER A 154 22.91 -2.57 9.23
N PRO A 155 23.19 -1.24 9.33
CA PRO A 155 24.53 -0.72 9.58
C PRO A 155 25.22 -1.27 10.84
N ARG A 156 24.45 -1.82 11.79
CA ARG A 156 24.96 -2.43 13.02
C ARG A 156 25.30 -3.92 12.86
N GLY A 157 25.14 -4.45 11.65
CA GLY A 157 25.29 -5.87 11.34
C GLY A 157 23.95 -6.56 11.11
N SER A 158 24.04 -7.88 10.97
CA SER A 158 22.91 -8.77 10.73
C SER A 158 22.48 -9.46 12.02
N VAL A 159 21.18 -9.49 12.26
CA VAL A 159 20.56 -10.12 13.44
C VAL A 159 19.35 -10.94 12.99
N ALA A 160 19.17 -12.13 13.58
CA ALA A 160 17.96 -12.90 13.37
C ALA A 160 16.81 -12.25 14.14
N VAL A 161 15.65 -12.14 13.50
CA VAL A 161 14.40 -11.68 14.10
C VAL A 161 13.37 -12.79 14.00
N GLU A 162 12.56 -12.94 15.04
CA GLU A 162 11.61 -14.03 15.19
C GLU A 162 10.25 -13.53 15.68
N ARG A 163 9.25 -14.41 15.65
CA ARG A 163 7.89 -14.11 16.09
C ARG A 163 7.87 -13.38 17.44
N GLY A 164 7.19 -12.24 17.47
CA GLY A 164 7.06 -11.40 18.66
C GLY A 164 8.00 -10.19 18.69
N ASP A 165 9.00 -10.14 17.80
CA ASP A 165 9.90 -8.99 17.72
C ASP A 165 9.20 -7.78 17.13
N PHE A 166 9.34 -6.63 17.82
CA PHE A 166 9.05 -5.30 17.29
C PHE A 166 10.36 -4.62 16.88
N ILE A 167 10.39 -4.07 15.67
CA ILE A 167 11.55 -3.39 15.13
C ILE A 167 11.11 -2.05 14.57
N ALA A 168 11.63 -0.95 15.12
CA ALA A 168 11.36 0.39 14.64
C ALA A 168 12.52 0.92 13.79
N PHE A 169 12.17 1.71 12.77
CA PHE A 169 13.07 2.41 11.87
C PHE A 169 12.71 3.91 11.85
N PRO A 170 13.14 4.68 12.86
CA PRO A 170 12.99 6.13 12.84
C PRO A 170 13.75 6.74 11.65
N PRO A 171 13.40 7.95 11.20
CA PRO A 171 14.08 8.58 10.08
C PRO A 171 15.61 8.71 10.27
N GLY A 172 16.35 8.44 9.20
CA GLY A 172 17.78 8.69 9.10
C GLY A 172 18.66 7.43 8.93
N PRO A 173 19.96 7.64 8.65
CA PRO A 173 20.86 6.61 8.13
C PRO A 173 21.12 5.45 9.09
N ARG A 174 20.99 5.66 10.40
CA ARG A 174 21.17 4.59 11.41
C ARG A 174 20.09 3.51 11.34
N SER A 175 18.95 3.85 10.74
CA SER A 175 17.80 2.97 10.56
C SER A 175 17.79 2.27 9.21
N ALA A 176 18.89 2.34 8.45
CA ALA A 176 18.97 1.64 7.17
C ALA A 176 18.77 0.13 7.38
N HIS A 177 17.86 -0.47 6.62
CA HIS A 177 17.42 -1.81 6.92
C HIS A 177 17.00 -2.59 5.68
N LYS A 178 17.09 -3.92 5.80
CA LYS A 178 16.62 -4.90 4.83
C LYS A 178 16.29 -6.19 5.56
N PHE A 179 15.12 -6.77 5.27
CA PHE A 179 14.79 -8.11 5.71
C PHE A 179 15.09 -9.12 4.59
N THR A 180 15.79 -10.20 4.94
CA THR A 180 16.02 -11.35 4.06
C THR A 180 15.71 -12.63 4.81
N ASN A 181 14.84 -13.47 4.26
CA ASN A 181 14.62 -14.80 4.82
C ASN A 181 15.78 -15.74 4.42
N GLN A 182 16.75 -15.92 5.32
CA GLN A 182 17.85 -16.87 5.14
C GLN A 182 17.51 -18.29 5.63
N GLY A 183 16.32 -18.49 6.21
CA GLY A 183 15.82 -19.78 6.64
C GLY A 183 15.19 -20.59 5.51
N GLN A 184 14.64 -21.75 5.87
CA GLN A 184 13.95 -22.65 4.94
C GLN A 184 12.42 -22.51 4.97
N GLN A 185 11.87 -21.99 6.07
CA GLN A 185 10.42 -21.80 6.24
C GLN A 185 10.04 -20.35 5.91
N PRO A 186 8.81 -20.09 5.43
CA PRO A 186 8.32 -18.73 5.23
C PRO A 186 8.36 -17.89 6.51
N CYS A 187 8.58 -16.59 6.36
CA CYS A 187 8.51 -15.60 7.43
C CYS A 187 7.43 -14.56 7.08
N VAL A 188 6.56 -14.23 8.04
CA VAL A 188 5.48 -13.25 7.88
C VAL A 188 5.74 -12.05 8.78
N LEU A 189 5.71 -10.86 8.19
CA LEU A 189 5.98 -9.59 8.84
C LEU A 189 4.79 -8.65 8.64
N LEU A 190 4.30 -8.03 9.71
CA LEU A 190 3.51 -6.81 9.62
C LEU A 190 4.47 -5.65 9.36
N ALA A 191 4.24 -4.90 8.29
CA ALA A 191 4.88 -3.62 8.05
C ALA A 191 3.86 -2.50 8.36
N LEU A 192 4.32 -1.46 9.03
CA LEU A 192 3.54 -0.26 9.33
C LEU A 192 4.41 0.97 9.07
N SER A 193 3.84 2.00 8.45
CA SER A 193 4.50 3.28 8.25
C SER A 193 3.49 4.42 8.32
N ASN A 194 3.94 5.63 8.66
CA ASN A 194 3.15 6.81 8.34
C ASN A 194 3.18 7.06 6.82
N VAL A 195 2.06 7.53 6.27
CA VAL A 195 1.97 7.87 4.84
C VAL A 195 2.07 9.37 4.71
N LEU A 196 3.23 9.84 4.27
CA LEU A 196 3.45 11.25 3.99
C LEU A 196 3.24 11.54 2.51
N THR A 197 2.88 12.77 2.14
CA THR A 197 2.80 13.19 0.73
C THR A 197 4.17 13.35 0.08
N HIS A 198 5.22 13.43 0.89
CA HIS A 198 6.60 13.57 0.47
C HIS A 198 7.51 12.70 1.34
N ASP A 199 8.52 12.11 0.71
CA ASP A 199 9.60 11.45 1.43
C ASP A 199 10.85 11.31 0.53
N LEU A 200 11.99 11.09 1.18
CA LEU A 200 13.25 10.71 0.53
C LEU A 200 13.72 9.39 1.13
N ALA A 201 13.88 8.37 0.29
CA ALA A 201 14.51 7.12 0.68
C ALA A 201 15.88 6.99 0.03
N GLN A 202 16.93 6.72 0.81
CA GLN A 202 18.27 6.48 0.30
C GLN A 202 18.60 4.99 0.33
N TYR A 203 19.33 4.52 -0.68
CA TYR A 203 19.77 3.13 -0.83
C TYR A 203 21.30 3.06 -0.77
N PRO A 204 21.90 2.87 0.41
CA PRO A 204 23.36 3.02 0.60
C PRO A 204 24.19 2.12 -0.31
N ASN A 205 23.76 0.87 -0.52
CA ASN A 205 24.54 -0.12 -1.28
C ASN A 205 24.60 0.17 -2.78
N SER A 206 23.61 0.90 -3.31
CA SER A 206 23.54 1.23 -4.74
C SER A 206 23.78 2.70 -5.03
N ASP A 207 24.02 3.50 -3.99
CA ASP A 207 24.18 4.96 -4.05
C ASP A 207 23.06 5.68 -4.82
N LYS A 208 21.81 5.33 -4.47
CA LYS A 208 20.58 5.90 -5.08
C LYS A 208 19.74 6.64 -4.06
N ILE A 209 18.95 7.59 -4.56
CA ILE A 209 17.90 8.28 -3.82
C ILE A 209 16.58 8.10 -4.58
N ASN A 210 15.53 7.72 -3.87
CA ASN A 210 14.16 7.75 -4.34
C ASN A 210 13.48 8.97 -3.72
N ILE A 211 13.01 9.87 -4.56
CA ILE A 211 12.36 11.11 -4.19
C ILE A 211 10.89 10.98 -4.54
N ARG A 212 10.02 11.13 -3.55
CA ARG A 212 8.57 11.23 -3.75
C ARG A 212 8.12 12.59 -3.27
N SER A 213 7.56 13.40 -4.16
CA SER A 213 7.05 14.75 -3.85
C SER A 213 6.14 15.26 -4.98
N LEU A 214 5.12 16.05 -4.64
CA LEU A 214 4.23 16.75 -5.59
C LEU A 214 3.81 15.88 -6.79
N ASP A 215 3.18 14.73 -6.49
CA ASP A 215 2.66 13.73 -7.44
C ASP A 215 3.69 13.07 -8.37
N ARG A 216 4.99 13.25 -8.09
CA ARG A 216 6.07 12.64 -8.84
C ARG A 216 6.93 11.77 -7.94
N GLN A 217 7.33 10.63 -8.49
CA GLN A 217 8.34 9.77 -7.91
C GLN A 217 9.49 9.58 -8.91
N GLY A 218 10.72 9.67 -8.44
CA GLY A 218 11.91 9.49 -9.26
C GLY A 218 13.05 8.86 -8.47
N ILE A 219 13.79 7.94 -9.12
CA ILE A 219 14.97 7.30 -8.54
C ILE A 219 16.20 7.75 -9.32
N PHE A 220 17.16 8.34 -8.62
CA PHE A 220 18.38 8.91 -9.18
C PHE A 220 19.62 8.32 -8.51
N ARG A 221 20.74 8.22 -9.24
CA ARG A 221 22.04 7.97 -8.59
C ARG A 221 22.53 9.28 -8.00
N ARG A 222 23.19 9.22 -6.85
CA ARG A 222 23.83 10.41 -6.27
C ARG A 222 24.97 10.93 -7.13
N ALA A 223 25.66 10.05 -7.85
CA ALA A 223 26.70 10.41 -8.81
C ALA A 223 26.20 11.24 -10.00
N ASP A 224 24.89 11.20 -10.30
CA ASP A 224 24.29 12.00 -11.37
C ASP A 224 23.94 13.44 -10.90
N ALA A 225 24.27 13.79 -9.65
CA ALA A 225 24.05 15.13 -9.13
C ALA A 225 24.89 16.16 -9.91
N VAL A 226 24.21 17.16 -10.45
CA VAL A 226 24.83 18.28 -11.16
C VAL A 226 25.09 19.44 -10.21
N ASP A 227 26.00 20.33 -10.61
CA ASP A 227 26.20 21.60 -9.92
C ASP A 227 24.95 22.48 -9.99
N TYR A 228 24.77 23.35 -9.00
CA TYR A 228 23.65 24.29 -8.92
C TYR A 228 23.48 25.16 -10.18
N TRP A 229 24.57 25.49 -10.88
CA TRP A 229 24.55 26.33 -12.08
C TRP A 229 24.58 25.54 -13.40
N SER A 230 24.53 24.20 -13.34
CA SER A 230 24.63 23.37 -14.54
C SER A 230 23.44 23.61 -15.48
N GLY A 231 23.72 24.11 -16.69
CA GLY A 231 22.71 24.38 -17.71
C GLY A 231 21.98 25.73 -17.57
N GLU A 232 22.37 26.57 -16.60
CA GLU A 232 21.75 27.88 -16.33
C GLU A 232 22.47 29.05 -17.01
N THR A 233 23.71 28.86 -17.45
CA THR A 233 24.49 29.85 -18.22
C THR A 233 24.79 29.33 -19.62
N ASP A 234 24.70 30.23 -20.61
CA ASP A 234 25.03 29.96 -22.02
C ASP A 234 26.50 29.52 -22.25
#